data_AF-A0A4R4SD95-F1
#
_entry.id   AF-A0A4R4SD95-F1
#
_cell.length_a   1.000
_cell.length_b   1.000
_cell.length_c   1.000
_cell.angle_alpha   90.00
_cell.angle_beta   90.00
_cell.angle_gamma   90.00
#
_symmetry.space_group_name_H-M   'P 1'
#
loop_
_entity.id
_entity.type
_entity.pdbx_description
1 polymer ?
#
loop_
_entity_poly.entity_id
_entity_poly.type
_entity_poly.pdbx_seq_one_letter_code
_entity_poly.pdbx_strand_id
1 'polypeptide(L)'
;MASPRVLTITFKLRVPPGLPANVRVKRIDTAVASFIAAVRSLAPSVFPWAKSIDVDYTWSYQWLRGNETVLLMPTAENTGDEQTAAAERAMIGVPDAEE
;
A
#
# COMPACT_ATOMS: atom_id res chain seq x y z
N MET A 1 12.51 -6.42 -21.62
CA MET A 1 12.17 -6.33 -20.19
C MET A 1 11.01 -5.36 -20.05
N ALA A 2 9.89 -5.75 -19.45
CA ALA A 2 8.80 -4.83 -19.18
C ALA A 2 9.23 -3.86 -18.06
N SER A 3 9.08 -2.55 -18.29
CA SER A 3 9.38 -1.54 -17.27
C SER A 3 8.23 -1.50 -16.25
N PRO A 4 8.49 -1.47 -14.93
CA PRO A 4 7.44 -1.38 -13.93
C PRO A 4 6.68 -0.05 -14.08
N ARG A 5 5.35 -0.13 -14.16
CA ARG A 5 4.47 1.04 -14.21
C ARG A 5 4.15 1.46 -12.78
N VAL A 6 4.75 2.56 -12.32
CA VAL A 6 4.59 3.09 -10.96
C VAL A 6 4.07 4.52 -11.05
N LEU A 7 2.97 4.80 -10.33
CA LEU A 7 2.45 6.15 -10.13
C LEU A 7 2.90 6.66 -8.76
N THR A 8 3.72 7.72 -8.74
CA THR A 8 4.18 8.34 -7.50
C THR A 8 3.48 9.66 -7.25
N ILE A 9 2.82 9.78 -6.10
CA ILE A 9 2.13 11.00 -5.66
C ILE A 9 2.69 11.42 -4.30
N THR A 10 3.18 12.65 -4.18
CA THR A 10 3.77 13.18 -2.93
C THR A 10 2.90 14.27 -2.31
N PHE A 11 2.49 14.07 -1.06
CA PHE A 11 1.77 15.07 -0.27
C PHE A 11 2.72 15.74 0.74
N LYS A 12 2.63 17.07 0.87
CA LYS A 12 3.40 17.85 1.87
C LYS A 12 2.45 18.63 2.76
N LEU A 13 2.30 18.16 4.00
CA LEU A 13 1.52 18.86 5.03
C LEU A 13 2.43 19.86 5.76
N ARG A 14 2.10 21.15 5.66
CA ARG A 14 2.87 22.22 6.30
C ARG A 14 2.11 22.74 7.52
N VAL A 15 2.80 22.79 8.66
CA VAL A 15 2.27 23.42 9.89
C VAL A 15 2.79 24.86 9.96
N PRO A 16 1.92 25.85 10.21
CA PRO A 16 2.35 27.25 10.31
C PRO A 16 3.23 27.48 11.56
N PRO A 17 4.16 28.44 11.50
CA PRO A 17 4.97 28.81 12.66
C PRO A 17 4.11 29.41 13.78
N GLY A 18 4.58 29.30 15.03
CA GLY A 18 3.90 29.92 16.19
C GLY A 18 2.71 29.13 16.74
N LEU A 19 2.49 27.89 16.30
CA LEU A 19 1.48 27.03 16.90
C LEU A 19 1.87 26.71 18.37
N PRO A 20 1.04 27.06 19.37
CA PRO A 20 1.36 26.80 20.78
C PRO A 20 1.26 25.30 21.12
N ALA A 21 0.58 24.53 20.27
CA ALA A 21 0.44 23.09 20.43
C ALA A 21 1.70 22.38 19.95
N ASN A 22 2.44 21.79 20.88
CA ASN A 22 3.50 20.85 20.55
C ASN A 22 2.89 19.65 19.79
N VAL A 23 3.28 19.48 18.53
CA VAL A 23 2.86 18.35 17.69
C VAL A 23 3.61 17.11 18.17
N ARG A 24 3.02 16.41 19.15
CA ARG A 24 3.60 15.21 19.76
C ARG A 24 3.69 14.07 18.75
N VAL A 25 4.73 13.25 18.88
CA VAL A 25 5.01 12.07 18.04
C VAL A 25 3.78 11.17 17.87
N LYS A 26 3.10 10.80 18.96
CA LYS A 26 1.88 9.95 18.92
C LYS A 26 0.77 10.51 18.02
N ARG A 27 0.61 11.84 17.94
CA ARG A 27 -0.40 12.46 17.05
C ARG A 27 0.01 12.33 15.59
N ILE A 28 1.30 12.40 15.30
CA ILE A 28 1.85 12.19 13.96
C ILE A 28 1.65 10.73 13.55
N ASP A 29 1.97 9.77 14.41
CA ASP A 29 1.76 8.34 14.13
C ASP A 29 0.28 8.04 13.84
N THR A 30 -0.62 8.61 14.65
CA THR A 30 -2.07 8.46 14.46
C THR A 30 -2.52 9.06 13.13
N ALA A 31 -1.98 10.23 12.75
CA ALA A 31 -2.27 10.86 11.48
C ALA A 31 -1.77 10.02 10.31
N VAL A 32 -0.52 9.53 10.37
CA VAL A 32 0.08 8.65 9.35
C VAL A 32 -0.77 7.39 9.17
N ALA A 33 -1.10 6.69 10.27
CA ALA A 33 -1.93 5.49 10.21
C ALA A 33 -3.32 5.76 9.58
N SER A 34 -3.91 6.92 9.88
CA SER A 34 -5.20 7.32 9.29
C SER A 34 -5.09 7.58 7.78
N PHE A 35 -4.00 8.21 7.32
CA PHE A 35 -3.74 8.41 5.89
C PHE A 35 -3.52 7.08 5.17
N ILE A 36 -2.72 6.17 5.75
CA ILE A 36 -2.49 4.84 5.17
C ILE A 36 -3.80 4.07 5.04
N ALA A 37 -4.63 4.08 6.08
CA ALA A 37 -5.95 3.42 6.04
C ALA A 37 -6.86 4.02 4.96
N ALA A 38 -6.92 5.35 4.84
CA ALA A 38 -7.72 6.02 3.83
C ALA A 38 -7.24 5.68 2.41
N VAL A 39 -5.93 5.76 2.15
CA VAL A 39 -5.35 5.44 0.84
C VAL A 39 -5.57 3.97 0.50
N ARG A 40 -5.36 3.05 1.47
CA ARG A 40 -5.64 1.62 1.29
C ARG A 40 -7.09 1.35 0.91
N SER A 41 -8.04 2.07 1.52
CA SER A 41 -9.47 1.91 1.22
C SER A 41 -9.86 2.45 -0.16
N LEU A 42 -9.24 3.54 -0.59
CA LEU A 42 -9.59 4.24 -1.83
C LEU A 42 -8.89 3.63 -3.05
N ALA A 43 -7.63 3.20 -2.88
CA ALA A 43 -6.76 2.77 -3.98
C ALA A 43 -7.39 1.74 -4.93
N PRO A 44 -8.08 0.67 -4.46
CA PRO A 44 -8.69 -0.30 -5.37
C PRO A 44 -9.74 0.31 -6.32
N SER A 45 -10.42 1.38 -5.88
CA SER A 45 -11.48 2.02 -6.69
C SER A 45 -10.94 3.03 -7.71
N VAL A 46 -9.82 3.69 -7.40
CA VAL A 46 -9.27 4.78 -8.24
C VAL A 46 -8.08 4.33 -9.09
N PHE A 47 -7.40 3.26 -8.69
CA PHE A 47 -6.24 2.73 -9.39
C PHE A 47 -6.19 1.19 -9.26
N PRO A 48 -7.12 0.48 -9.93
CA PRO A 48 -7.34 -0.96 -9.73
C PRO A 48 -6.15 -1.84 -10.15
N TRP A 49 -5.24 -1.33 -10.98
CA TRP A 49 -4.04 -2.05 -11.42
C TRP A 49 -2.93 -2.11 -10.36
N ALA A 50 -3.07 -1.42 -9.23
CA ALA A 50 -2.07 -1.50 -8.16
C ALA A 50 -2.11 -2.86 -7.45
N LYS A 51 -0.94 -3.46 -7.31
CA LYS A 51 -0.70 -4.66 -6.49
C LYS A 51 -0.31 -4.32 -5.05
N SER A 52 0.43 -3.24 -4.86
CA SER A 52 0.91 -2.78 -3.56
C SER A 52 0.92 -1.27 -3.49
N ILE A 53 0.96 -0.75 -2.25
CA ILE A 53 1.12 0.67 -1.96
C ILE A 53 2.35 0.80 -1.06
N ASP A 54 3.35 1.53 -1.53
CA ASP A 54 4.53 1.89 -0.75
C ASP A 54 4.34 3.30 -0.18
N VAL A 55 4.34 3.40 1.14
CA VAL A 55 4.17 4.67 1.87
C VAL A 55 5.50 5.02 2.54
N ASP A 56 6.15 6.07 2.04
CA ASP A 56 7.30 6.71 2.69
C ASP A 56 6.82 7.97 3.39
N TYR A 57 7.15 8.11 4.68
CA TYR A 57 6.81 9.30 5.44
C TYR A 57 7.97 9.79 6.31
N THR A 58 8.05 11.11 6.42
CA THR A 58 9.05 11.80 7.23
C THR A 58 8.43 12.99 7.95
N TRP A 59 8.85 13.23 9.19
CA TRP A 59 8.53 14.44 9.95
C TRP A 59 9.80 15.22 10.31
N SER A 60 9.64 16.54 10.45
CA SER A 60 10.66 17.57 10.79
C SER A 60 12.01 17.05 11.31
N TYR A 61 13.11 17.50 10.71
CA TYR A 61 14.50 17.10 11.02
C TYR A 61 14.79 15.59 11.00
N GLN A 62 13.98 14.80 10.27
CA GLN A 62 14.06 13.32 10.23
C GLN A 62 13.86 12.64 11.59
N TRP A 63 13.28 13.31 12.58
CA TRP A 63 13.06 12.71 13.92
C TRP A 63 12.02 11.60 13.92
N LEU A 64 11.21 11.51 12.87
CA LEU A 64 10.34 10.37 12.60
C LEU A 64 10.44 10.05 11.11
N ARG A 65 10.86 8.82 10.79
CA ARG A 65 10.89 8.25 9.45
C ARG A 65 10.36 6.82 9.52
N GLY A 66 9.54 6.43 8.56
CA GLY A 66 9.12 5.06 8.39
C GLY A 66 8.77 4.76 6.94
N ASN A 67 8.76 3.47 6.61
CA ASN A 67 8.26 2.95 5.37
C ASN A 67 7.25 1.83 5.67
N GLU A 68 6.17 1.78 4.89
CA GLU A 68 5.20 0.71 5.00
C GLU A 68 4.77 0.29 3.59
N THR A 69 4.89 -1.00 3.31
CA THR A 69 4.36 -1.59 2.08
C THR A 69 3.09 -2.34 2.42
N VAL A 70 1.97 -1.90 1.84
CA VAL A 70 0.66 -2.51 2.01
C VAL A 70 0.34 -3.31 0.75
N LEU A 71 0.14 -4.62 0.90
CA LEU A 71 -0.35 -5.46 -0.19
C LEU A 71 -1.86 -5.28 -0.34
N LEU A 72 -2.31 -5.11 -1.58
CA LEU A 72 -3.73 -5.05 -1.93
C LEU A 72 -4.27 -6.46 -2.16
N MET A 73 -5.58 -6.62 -2.00
CA MET A 73 -6.22 -7.91 -2.31
C MET A 73 -6.08 -8.20 -3.81
N PRO A 74 -5.79 -9.45 -4.19
CA PRO A 74 -5.70 -9.84 -5.58
C PRO A 74 -7.08 -9.74 -6.24
N THR A 75 -7.09 -9.21 -7.45
CA THR A 75 -8.22 -9.00 -8.35
C THR A 75 -7.78 -9.32 -9.77
N ALA A 76 -8.71 -9.53 -10.70
CA ALA A 76 -8.36 -9.77 -12.11
C ALA A 76 -7.52 -8.63 -12.73
N GLU A 77 -7.57 -7.42 -12.16
CA GLU A 77 -6.90 -6.23 -12.71
C GLU A 77 -5.49 -6.01 -12.15
N ASN A 78 -5.16 -6.55 -10.97
CA ASN A 78 -3.84 -6.42 -10.33
C ASN A 78 -3.10 -7.76 -10.15
N THR A 79 -3.65 -8.84 -10.71
CA THR A 79 -3.06 -10.18 -10.71
C THR A 79 -2.52 -10.47 -12.10
N GLY A 80 -1.19 -10.51 -12.26
CA GLY A 80 -0.56 -10.96 -13.51
C GLY A 80 -0.72 -12.47 -13.71
N ASP A 81 -0.45 -12.94 -14.94
CA ASP A 81 -0.65 -14.34 -15.37
C ASP A 81 -0.07 -15.42 -14.43
N GLU A 82 0.99 -15.13 -13.67
CA GLU A 82 1.60 -16.08 -12.72
C GLU A 82 0.68 -16.50 -11.56
N GLN A 83 -0.22 -15.63 -11.09
CA GLN A 83 -1.14 -15.98 -10.00
C GLN A 83 -2.47 -16.57 -10.50
N THR A 84 -2.90 -16.20 -11.72
CA THR A 84 -4.03 -16.85 -12.40
C THR A 84 -3.70 -18.33 -12.66
N ALA A 85 -2.49 -18.64 -13.13
CA ALA A 85 -2.04 -20.01 -13.35
C ALA A 85 -1.91 -20.84 -12.06
N ALA A 86 -1.57 -20.21 -10.93
CA ALA A 86 -1.51 -20.89 -9.63
C ALA A 86 -2.91 -21.16 -9.04
N ALA A 87 -3.85 -20.22 -9.21
CA ALA A 87 -5.25 -20.41 -8.81
C ALA A 87 -5.96 -21.47 -9.67
N GLU A 88 -5.70 -21.49 -10.98
CA GLU A 88 -6.28 -22.46 -11.92
C GLU A 88 -5.75 -23.88 -11.66
N ARG A 89 -4.45 -24.03 -11.35
CA ARG A 89 -3.86 -25.32 -10.93
C ARG A 89 -4.38 -25.83 -9.59
N ALA A 90 -4.73 -24.94 -8.66
CA ALA A 90 -5.33 -25.34 -7.38
C ALA A 90 -6.81 -25.76 -7.53
N MET A 91 -7.50 -25.30 -8.57
CA MET A 91 -8.90 -25.63 -8.84
C MET A 91 -9.08 -26.92 -9.65
N ILE A 92 -8.03 -27.37 -10.36
CA ILE A 92 -7.98 -28.64 -11.14
C ILE A 92 -7.27 -29.75 -10.31
N GLY A 93 -7.38 -29.71 -8.99
CA GLY A 93 -6.90 -30.78 -8.11
C GLY A 93 -7.87 -31.97 -8.09
N VAL A 94 -7.85 -32.80 -9.12
CA VAL A 94 -8.44 -34.15 -9.10
C VAL A 94 -7.62 -35.02 -8.14
N PRO A 95 -8.24 -35.70 -7.15
CA PRO A 95 -7.53 -36.69 -6.35
C PRO A 95 -7.47 -38.01 -7.13
N ASP A 96 -6.36 -38.28 -7.80
CA ASP A 96 -5.95 -39.65 -8.15
C ASP A 96 -4.89 -40.05 -7.11
N ALA A 97 -5.21 -40.82 -6.07
CA ALA A 97 -5.39 -42.27 -6.09
C ALA A 97 -4.13 -42.98 -6.60
N GLU A 98 -3.21 -43.34 -5.70
CA GLU A 98 -2.34 -44.50 -5.90
C GLU A 98 -2.25 -45.31 -4.60
N GLU A 99 -2.48 -46.61 -4.79
CA GLU A 99 -2.49 -47.75 -3.86
C GLU A 99 -1.08 -48.35 -3.73
#